data_AF-A0A9E2G614-F1
#
_entry.id   AF-A0A9E2G614-F1
#
_cell.length_a   1.000
_cell.length_b   1.000
_cell.length_c   1.000
_cell.angle_alpha   90.00
_cell.angle_beta   90.00
_cell.angle_gamma   90.00
#
_symmetry.space_group_name_H-M   'P 1'
#
loop_
_entity.id
_entity.type
_entity.pdbx_description
1 polymer ?
#
loop_
_entity_poly.entity_id
_entity_poly.type
_entity_poly.pdbx_seq_one_letter_code
_entity_poly.pdbx_strand_id
1 'polypeptide(L)'
;MTPIGVLVSGRGSNLAALIARTQRDACPFHIACVISDQPGAPALDLARKAEIPAFCHEKTPGRKKRDFERDLVERLRDHDVEVVALAGYMRILGQTLLEAFPGRVLNIHPSLLPAFPGLHAQEQAHTAGVLYAGCTVHLVDAGMDTGPILDQIAFRIPEGLSSDDLSLRILEHEHRLYPETLARFCRHEFSFADGRIRVFSPPASLRSTFEAFAASHWAGMDPANRTDSARSTVAVSACLCGFPCRWDGENRKEPGLLEALGARENVDILAICPEVLAGFGVPRPRIQFENEDPGTLSDAPVIRNEHGEDVTATLLRAVGRISDWCGRFNVQAAFLKENSPSCGTQRIPCRGERIDAQGPLARRLDADGIRTFSEDNFKQGLEWLDTKFYALSESRGPDTGTGAGKS
;
A
#
# COMPACT_ATOMS: atom_id res chain seq x y z
N MET A 1 -6.35 -5.42 9.19
CA MET A 1 -5.76 -6.19 8.07
C MET A 1 -6.27 -5.60 6.76
N THR A 2 -5.50 -5.65 5.67
CA THR A 2 -5.90 -5.16 4.34
C THR A 2 -7.22 -5.78 3.89
N PRO A 3 -8.28 -5.00 3.61
CA PRO A 3 -9.50 -5.50 2.99
C PRO A 3 -9.25 -5.78 1.51
N ILE A 4 -9.41 -7.04 1.10
CA ILE A 4 -9.27 -7.44 -0.31
C ILE A 4 -10.61 -7.83 -0.92
N GLY A 5 -10.79 -7.46 -2.18
CA GLY A 5 -11.89 -7.94 -3.02
C GLY A 5 -11.38 -9.00 -3.97
N VAL A 6 -11.99 -10.20 -3.97
CA VAL A 6 -11.59 -11.28 -4.87
C VAL A 6 -12.57 -11.39 -6.03
N LEU A 7 -12.06 -11.25 -7.26
CA LEU A 7 -12.85 -11.43 -8.49
C LEU A 7 -12.63 -12.83 -9.06
N VAL A 8 -13.72 -13.51 -9.44
CA VAL A 8 -13.69 -14.92 -9.89
C VAL A 8 -14.69 -15.16 -11.02
N SER A 9 -14.44 -16.15 -11.90
CA SER A 9 -15.43 -16.57 -12.92
C SER A 9 -15.83 -18.03 -12.84
N GLY A 10 -15.22 -18.84 -11.96
CA GLY A 10 -15.37 -20.30 -12.02
C GLY A 10 -15.28 -21.01 -10.69
N ARG A 11 -14.53 -22.13 -10.68
CA ARG A 11 -14.47 -23.07 -9.55
C ARG A 11 -13.94 -22.46 -8.24
N GLY A 12 -13.06 -21.46 -8.32
CA GLY A 12 -12.53 -20.77 -7.14
C GLY A 12 -11.40 -21.50 -6.41
N SER A 13 -10.57 -22.29 -7.10
CA SER A 13 -9.46 -23.01 -6.47
C SER A 13 -8.44 -22.06 -5.82
N ASN A 14 -8.04 -21.00 -6.53
CA ASN A 14 -7.21 -19.93 -5.96
C ASN A 14 -7.92 -19.16 -4.84
N LEU A 15 -9.24 -18.98 -4.91
CA LEU A 15 -10.03 -18.40 -3.81
C LEU A 15 -9.94 -19.29 -2.55
N ALA A 16 -10.00 -20.61 -2.68
CA ALA A 16 -9.84 -21.53 -1.56
C ALA A 16 -8.46 -21.37 -0.89
N ALA A 17 -7.41 -21.22 -1.69
CA ALA A 17 -6.06 -20.97 -1.20
C ALA A 17 -5.94 -19.63 -0.46
N LEU A 18 -6.58 -18.57 -0.99
CA LEU A 18 -6.64 -17.26 -0.32
C LEU A 18 -7.40 -17.33 1.00
N ILE A 19 -8.57 -17.98 1.04
CA ILE A 19 -9.33 -18.21 2.27
C ILE A 19 -8.45 -18.95 3.29
N ALA A 20 -7.79 -20.04 2.89
CA ALA A 20 -6.90 -20.78 3.78
C ALA A 20 -5.74 -19.92 4.32
N ARG A 21 -5.25 -18.95 3.54
CA ARG A 21 -4.22 -18.01 4.01
C ARG A 21 -4.73 -17.05 5.08
N THR A 22 -5.98 -16.60 5.01
CA THR A 22 -6.60 -15.73 6.03
C THR A 22 -6.70 -16.39 7.41
N GLN A 23 -6.72 -17.73 7.45
CA GLN A 23 -6.81 -18.51 8.69
C GLN A 23 -5.44 -18.76 9.35
N ARG A 24 -4.34 -18.28 8.77
CA ARG A 24 -2.99 -18.41 9.33
C ARG A 24 -2.64 -17.16 10.16
N ASP A 25 -1.85 -17.35 11.21
CA ASP A 25 -1.29 -16.25 11.98
C ASP A 25 -0.51 -15.26 11.10
N ALA A 26 -0.51 -13.99 11.51
CA ALA A 26 0.16 -12.89 10.82
C ALA A 26 -0.24 -12.72 9.33
N CYS A 27 -1.45 -13.16 8.95
CA CYS A 27 -2.01 -12.80 7.66
C CYS A 27 -2.28 -11.28 7.62
N PRO A 28 -1.69 -10.53 6.67
CA PRO A 28 -1.82 -9.08 6.64
C PRO A 28 -3.16 -8.63 6.05
N PHE A 29 -3.95 -9.53 5.48
CA PHE A 29 -5.19 -9.22 4.77
C PHE A 29 -6.38 -10.08 5.23
N HIS A 30 -7.59 -9.61 4.95
CA HIS A 30 -8.84 -10.36 5.05
C HIS A 30 -9.67 -10.17 3.77
N ILE A 31 -10.51 -11.15 3.42
CA ILE A 31 -11.36 -11.06 2.22
C ILE A 31 -12.65 -10.33 2.59
N ALA A 32 -12.79 -9.09 2.13
CA ALA A 32 -13.95 -8.25 2.42
C ALA A 32 -15.17 -8.65 1.58
N CYS A 33 -14.96 -9.06 0.33
CA CYS A 33 -16.00 -9.62 -0.52
C CYS A 33 -15.43 -10.49 -1.65
N VAL A 34 -16.25 -11.41 -2.15
CA VAL A 34 -16.01 -12.17 -3.37
C VAL A 34 -17.08 -11.78 -4.40
N ILE A 35 -16.65 -11.44 -5.61
CA ILE A 35 -17.57 -11.04 -6.69
C ILE A 35 -17.30 -11.93 -7.90
N SER A 36 -18.36 -12.53 -8.45
CA SER A 36 -18.27 -13.32 -9.68
C SER A 36 -19.11 -12.75 -10.80
N ASP A 37 -18.60 -12.78 -12.03
CA ASP A 37 -19.39 -12.46 -13.22
C ASP A 37 -20.30 -13.62 -13.67
N GLN A 38 -20.24 -14.77 -12.99
CA GLN A 38 -21.02 -15.97 -13.31
C GLN A 38 -21.97 -16.31 -12.14
N PRO A 39 -23.30 -16.28 -12.34
CA PRO A 39 -24.28 -16.57 -11.27
C PRO A 39 -24.11 -17.94 -10.62
N GLY A 40 -23.70 -18.94 -11.41
CA GLY A 40 -23.50 -20.32 -10.97
C GLY A 40 -22.06 -20.68 -10.60
N ALA A 41 -21.16 -19.70 -10.39
CA ALA A 41 -19.77 -19.99 -10.03
C ALA A 41 -19.69 -20.71 -8.67
N PRO A 42 -19.09 -21.92 -8.59
CA PRO A 42 -18.90 -22.63 -7.32
C PRO A 42 -18.07 -21.82 -6.30
N ALA A 43 -17.25 -20.88 -6.76
CA ALA A 43 -16.52 -19.94 -5.91
C ALA A 43 -17.43 -19.10 -5.00
N LEU A 44 -18.66 -18.76 -5.43
CA LEU A 44 -19.60 -18.01 -4.59
C LEU A 44 -20.08 -18.84 -3.40
N ASP A 45 -20.32 -20.14 -3.60
CA ASP A 45 -20.72 -21.03 -2.51
C ASP A 45 -19.56 -21.28 -1.55
N LEU A 46 -18.33 -21.37 -2.07
CA LEU A 46 -17.12 -21.44 -1.26
C LEU A 46 -16.99 -20.21 -0.35
N ALA A 47 -17.18 -19.01 -0.89
CA ALA A 47 -17.14 -17.76 -0.12
C ALA A 47 -18.21 -17.72 0.98
N ARG A 48 -19.47 -18.09 0.66
CA ARG A 48 -20.58 -18.14 1.63
C ARG A 48 -20.31 -19.12 2.76
N LYS A 49 -19.75 -20.30 2.46
CA LYS A 49 -19.37 -21.30 3.48
C LYS A 49 -18.28 -20.81 4.43
N ALA A 50 -17.44 -19.88 3.97
CA ALA A 50 -16.42 -19.22 4.77
C ALA A 50 -16.93 -17.91 5.41
N GLU A 51 -18.25 -17.65 5.38
CA GLU A 51 -18.89 -16.45 5.93
C GLU A 51 -18.42 -15.13 5.30
N ILE A 52 -17.95 -15.18 4.05
CA ILE A 52 -17.50 -14.02 3.29
C ILE A 52 -18.65 -13.50 2.41
N PRO A 53 -18.93 -12.18 2.38
CA PRO A 53 -19.91 -11.60 1.45
C PRO A 53 -19.63 -11.99 -0.01
N ALA A 54 -20.61 -12.60 -0.68
CA ALA A 54 -20.45 -13.17 -2.02
C ALA A 54 -21.54 -12.67 -2.97
N PHE A 55 -21.14 -12.02 -4.06
CA PHE A 55 -22.05 -11.35 -4.99
C PHE A 55 -21.86 -11.86 -6.41
N CYS A 56 -22.97 -11.99 -7.13
CA CYS A 56 -22.92 -12.11 -8.58
C CYS A 56 -23.06 -10.72 -9.22
N HIS A 57 -22.17 -10.41 -10.14
CA HIS A 57 -22.18 -9.22 -10.99
C HIS A 57 -22.17 -9.66 -12.46
N GLU A 58 -23.30 -10.21 -12.91
CA GLU A 58 -23.44 -10.76 -14.26
C GLU A 58 -23.43 -9.66 -15.33
N LYS A 59 -22.79 -9.93 -16.46
CA LYS A 59 -22.84 -9.03 -17.62
C LYS A 59 -24.20 -9.16 -18.31
N THR A 60 -25.01 -8.11 -18.22
CA THR A 60 -26.27 -8.05 -18.98
C THR A 60 -26.04 -7.67 -20.45
N PRO A 61 -26.80 -8.26 -21.40
CA PRO A 61 -26.74 -7.89 -22.81
C PRO A 61 -26.98 -6.38 -23.02
N GLY A 62 -26.22 -5.77 -23.93
CA GLY A 62 -26.34 -4.34 -24.26
C GLY A 62 -25.67 -3.39 -23.26
N ARG A 63 -25.21 -3.87 -22.09
CA ARG A 63 -24.52 -3.05 -21.11
C ARG A 63 -23.09 -2.73 -21.54
N LYS A 64 -22.71 -1.44 -21.49
CA LYS A 64 -21.36 -0.98 -21.82
C LYS A 64 -20.37 -1.43 -20.74
N LYS A 65 -19.13 -1.74 -21.14
CA LYS A 65 -18.05 -2.18 -20.24
C LYS A 65 -17.82 -1.19 -19.09
N ARG A 66 -17.74 0.11 -19.40
CA ARG A 66 -17.57 1.18 -18.40
C ARG A 66 -18.68 1.18 -17.35
N ASP A 67 -19.93 1.02 -17.76
CA ASP A 67 -21.08 0.99 -16.84
C ASP A 67 -21.10 -0.28 -16.00
N PHE A 68 -20.63 -1.40 -16.54
CA PHE A 68 -20.45 -2.64 -15.79
C PHE A 68 -19.34 -2.51 -14.74
N GLU A 69 -18.20 -1.92 -15.10
CA GLU A 69 -17.07 -1.74 -14.19
C GLU A 69 -17.32 -0.68 -13.12
N ARG A 70 -18.10 0.37 -13.41
CA ARG A 70 -18.48 1.37 -12.40
C ARG A 70 -19.24 0.74 -11.24
N ASP A 71 -20.27 -0.06 -11.51
CA ASP A 71 -21.02 -0.78 -10.47
C ASP A 71 -20.13 -1.76 -9.69
N LEU A 72 -19.18 -2.40 -10.38
CA LEU A 72 -18.22 -3.30 -9.75
C LEU A 72 -17.31 -2.51 -8.78
N VAL A 73 -16.82 -1.35 -9.20
CA VAL A 73 -16.01 -0.44 -8.37
C VAL A 73 -16.82 0.06 -7.17
N GLU A 74 -18.07 0.48 -7.37
CA GLU A 74 -18.96 0.91 -6.29
C GLU A 74 -19.13 -0.20 -5.26
N ARG A 75 -19.44 -1.42 -5.70
CA ARG A 75 -19.54 -2.58 -4.80
C ARG A 75 -18.24 -2.86 -4.04
N LEU A 76 -17.09 -2.80 -4.71
CA LEU A 76 -15.80 -2.98 -4.04
C LEU A 76 -15.57 -1.90 -2.98
N ARG A 77 -15.94 -0.64 -3.26
CA ARG A 77 -15.83 0.48 -2.33
C ARG A 77 -16.80 0.39 -1.16
N ASP A 78 -18.03 -0.10 -1.38
CA ASP A 78 -19.02 -0.35 -0.31
C ASP A 78 -18.53 -1.36 0.74
N HIS A 79 -17.54 -2.19 0.35
CA HIS A 79 -16.87 -3.16 1.21
C HIS A 79 -15.47 -2.72 1.64
N ASP A 80 -15.16 -1.43 1.50
CA ASP A 80 -13.88 -0.82 1.86
C ASP A 80 -12.68 -1.52 1.20
N VAL A 81 -12.84 -2.17 0.04
CA VAL A 81 -11.76 -2.90 -0.61
C VAL A 81 -10.61 -1.97 -0.94
N GLU A 82 -9.40 -2.40 -0.61
CA GLU A 82 -8.17 -1.66 -0.89
C GLU A 82 -7.29 -2.35 -1.94
N VAL A 83 -7.34 -3.68 -2.04
CA VAL A 83 -6.60 -4.47 -3.04
C VAL A 83 -7.55 -5.45 -3.73
N VAL A 84 -7.45 -5.54 -5.05
CA VAL A 84 -8.25 -6.47 -5.86
C VAL A 84 -7.38 -7.67 -6.26
N ALA A 85 -7.86 -8.87 -5.97
CA ALA A 85 -7.22 -10.13 -6.32
C ALA A 85 -8.04 -10.87 -7.39
N LEU A 86 -7.49 -11.03 -8.59
CA LEU A 86 -8.08 -11.85 -9.65
C LEU A 86 -7.73 -13.33 -9.44
N ALA A 87 -8.71 -14.13 -9.04
CA ALA A 87 -8.56 -15.57 -8.80
C ALA A 87 -9.33 -16.37 -9.85
N GLY A 88 -8.80 -16.39 -11.08
CA GLY A 88 -9.46 -17.00 -12.23
C GLY A 88 -10.63 -16.16 -12.75
N TYR A 89 -10.45 -14.85 -12.82
CA TYR A 89 -11.39 -13.91 -13.42
C TYR A 89 -11.15 -13.80 -14.93
N MET A 90 -12.12 -14.21 -15.73
CA MET A 90 -11.95 -14.43 -17.18
C MET A 90 -12.30 -13.21 -18.03
N ARG A 91 -12.39 -12.02 -17.42
CA ARG A 91 -12.75 -10.77 -18.12
C ARG A 91 -11.55 -9.83 -18.14
N ILE A 92 -11.25 -9.29 -19.32
CA ILE A 92 -10.25 -8.23 -19.47
C ILE A 92 -10.72 -6.98 -18.74
N LEU A 93 -9.91 -6.49 -17.80
CA LEU A 93 -10.20 -5.26 -17.06
C LEU A 93 -10.13 -4.04 -17.98
N GLY A 94 -11.00 -3.07 -17.73
CA GLY A 94 -10.99 -1.79 -18.38
C GLY A 94 -10.41 -0.72 -17.49
N GLN A 95 -10.20 0.44 -18.10
CA GLN A 95 -9.63 1.62 -17.46
C GLN A 95 -10.41 2.02 -16.20
N THR A 96 -11.74 1.85 -16.17
CA THR A 96 -12.58 2.20 -15.03
C THR A 96 -12.21 1.46 -13.75
N LEU A 97 -11.89 0.17 -13.83
CA LEU A 97 -11.46 -0.59 -12.65
C LEU A 97 -9.99 -0.31 -12.30
N LEU A 98 -9.11 -0.20 -13.30
CA LEU A 98 -7.68 0.05 -13.09
C LEU A 98 -7.41 1.43 -12.48
N GLU A 99 -8.16 2.47 -12.89
CA GLU A 99 -8.09 3.82 -12.31
C GLU A 99 -8.64 3.88 -10.89
N ALA A 100 -9.62 3.03 -10.56
CA ALA A 100 -10.15 2.94 -9.19
C ALA A 100 -9.17 2.26 -8.23
N PHE A 101 -8.32 1.37 -8.74
CA PHE A 101 -7.35 0.57 -7.97
C PHE A 101 -5.93 0.64 -8.59
N PRO A 102 -5.35 1.84 -8.73
CA PRO A 102 -4.10 2.04 -9.46
C PRO A 102 -2.95 1.35 -8.73
N GLY A 103 -2.28 0.41 -9.42
CA GLY A 103 -1.20 -0.39 -8.82
C GLY A 103 -1.65 -1.34 -7.70
N ARG A 104 -2.96 -1.63 -7.59
CA ARG A 104 -3.56 -2.43 -6.51
C ARG A 104 -4.41 -3.60 -6.99
N VAL A 105 -4.25 -3.99 -8.25
CA VAL A 105 -4.91 -5.17 -8.84
C VAL A 105 -3.86 -6.23 -9.15
N LEU A 106 -3.98 -7.40 -8.54
CA LEU A 106 -3.06 -8.52 -8.71
C LEU A 106 -3.75 -9.68 -9.41
N ASN A 107 -3.02 -10.35 -10.31
CA ASN A 107 -3.47 -11.58 -10.98
C ASN A 107 -2.43 -12.69 -10.81
N ILE A 108 -2.91 -13.93 -10.80
CA ILE A 108 -2.10 -15.14 -10.92
C ILE A 108 -2.34 -15.75 -12.30
N HIS A 109 -1.26 -15.97 -13.04
CA HIS A 109 -1.30 -16.50 -14.40
C HIS A 109 -0.57 -17.85 -14.50
N PRO A 110 -1.16 -18.88 -15.14
CA PRO A 110 -0.61 -20.25 -15.20
C PRO A 110 0.54 -20.42 -16.21
N SER A 111 1.46 -19.46 -16.27
CA SER A 111 2.68 -19.58 -17.06
C SER A 111 3.84 -18.80 -16.45
N LEU A 112 5.04 -18.99 -17.01
CA LEU A 112 6.20 -18.13 -16.77
C LEU A 112 6.16 -16.92 -17.71
N LEU A 113 5.40 -15.88 -17.35
CA LEU A 113 5.34 -14.64 -18.13
C LEU A 113 6.77 -14.08 -18.34
N PRO A 114 7.08 -13.52 -19.53
CA PRO A 114 6.14 -13.15 -20.60
C PRO A 114 5.74 -14.29 -21.56
N ALA A 115 6.13 -15.54 -21.32
CA ALA A 115 5.74 -16.66 -22.17
C ALA A 115 4.26 -17.04 -21.96
N PHE A 116 3.56 -17.37 -23.05
CA PHE A 116 2.18 -17.86 -23.05
C PHE A 116 1.18 -16.94 -22.29
N PRO A 117 1.06 -15.64 -22.66
CA PRO A 117 0.01 -14.78 -22.11
C PRO A 117 -1.37 -15.21 -22.61
N GLY A 118 -2.43 -14.80 -21.91
CA GLY A 118 -3.81 -15.07 -22.31
C GLY A 118 -4.30 -16.49 -22.01
N LEU A 119 -5.34 -16.92 -22.72
CA LEU A 119 -6.06 -18.15 -22.39
C LEU A 119 -5.26 -19.42 -22.72
N HIS A 120 -5.58 -20.53 -22.04
CA HIS A 120 -5.02 -21.86 -22.31
C HIS A 120 -3.49 -21.95 -22.20
N ALA A 121 -2.86 -21.17 -21.32
CA ALA A 121 -1.40 -21.11 -21.22
C ALA A 121 -0.77 -22.48 -20.90
N GLN A 122 -1.46 -23.35 -20.16
CA GLN A 122 -1.01 -24.70 -19.87
C GLN A 122 -0.95 -25.59 -21.12
N GLU A 123 -2.00 -25.54 -21.95
CA GLU A 123 -2.08 -26.27 -23.22
C GLU A 123 -1.02 -25.74 -24.21
N GLN A 124 -0.81 -24.42 -24.25
CA GLN A 124 0.23 -23.79 -25.05
C GLN A 124 1.62 -24.29 -24.64
N ALA A 125 1.92 -24.32 -23.33
CA ALA A 125 3.19 -24.81 -22.80
C ALA A 125 3.42 -26.30 -23.13
N HIS A 126 2.39 -27.13 -22.93
CA HIS A 126 2.45 -28.56 -23.25
C HIS A 126 2.71 -28.79 -24.75
N THR A 127 1.95 -28.10 -25.62
CA THR A 127 2.08 -28.22 -27.08
C THR A 127 3.43 -27.74 -27.59
N ALA A 128 3.97 -26.69 -26.98
CA ALA A 128 5.29 -26.16 -27.31
C ALA A 128 6.45 -27.07 -26.86
N GLY A 129 6.19 -28.10 -26.04
CA GLY A 129 7.21 -29.04 -25.57
C GLY A 129 8.27 -28.39 -24.69
N VAL A 130 7.89 -27.36 -23.91
CA VAL A 130 8.84 -26.67 -23.03
C VAL A 130 9.30 -27.59 -21.91
N LEU A 131 10.56 -27.44 -21.48
CA LEU A 131 11.12 -28.25 -20.39
C LEU A 131 10.79 -27.68 -19.00
N TYR A 132 10.36 -26.42 -18.94
CA TYR A 132 10.01 -25.72 -17.71
C TYR A 132 8.66 -25.03 -17.87
N ALA A 133 7.81 -25.17 -16.86
CA ALA A 133 6.55 -24.47 -16.72
C ALA A 133 6.47 -23.83 -15.32
N GLY A 134 5.38 -23.13 -15.04
CA GLY A 134 5.26 -22.39 -13.80
C GLY A 134 4.02 -21.52 -13.76
N CYS A 135 3.98 -20.64 -12.76
CA CYS A 135 2.97 -19.62 -12.62
C CYS A 135 3.60 -18.29 -12.19
N THR A 136 2.89 -17.20 -12.48
CA THR A 136 3.34 -15.83 -12.26
C THR A 136 2.29 -15.02 -11.53
N VAL A 137 2.66 -14.37 -10.43
CA VAL A 137 1.85 -13.31 -9.83
C VAL A 137 2.35 -11.97 -10.35
N HIS A 138 1.45 -11.15 -10.86
CA HIS A 138 1.79 -9.83 -11.41
C HIS A 138 0.73 -8.78 -11.07
N LEU A 139 1.11 -7.52 -11.15
CA LEU A 139 0.14 -6.42 -11.18
C LEU A 139 -0.57 -6.39 -12.54
N VAL A 140 -1.85 -6.06 -12.53
CA VAL A 140 -2.64 -5.91 -13.76
C VAL A 140 -2.50 -4.49 -14.28
N ASP A 141 -2.22 -4.36 -15.57
CA ASP A 141 -2.21 -3.11 -16.32
C ASP A 141 -3.29 -3.16 -17.42
N ALA A 142 -3.23 -2.22 -18.37
CA ALA A 142 -4.18 -2.18 -19.49
C ALA A 142 -3.94 -3.28 -20.55
N GLY A 143 -2.81 -3.99 -20.48
CA GLY A 143 -2.48 -5.07 -21.40
C GLY A 143 -2.95 -6.43 -20.91
N MET A 144 -2.69 -7.46 -21.71
CA MET A 144 -3.02 -8.85 -21.38
C MET A 144 -1.78 -9.52 -20.77
N ASP A 145 -1.78 -9.65 -19.45
CA ASP A 145 -0.71 -10.30 -18.68
C ASP A 145 0.68 -9.65 -18.89
N THR A 146 0.71 -8.33 -19.09
CA THR A 146 1.95 -7.56 -19.35
C THR A 146 2.47 -6.78 -18.15
N GLY A 147 1.66 -6.68 -17.09
CA GLY A 147 2.02 -5.83 -15.96
C GLY A 147 3.20 -6.36 -15.15
N PRO A 148 3.75 -5.53 -14.24
CA PRO A 148 4.94 -5.88 -13.47
C PRO A 148 4.82 -7.20 -12.70
N ILE A 149 5.79 -8.10 -12.93
CA ILE A 149 5.88 -9.41 -12.27
C ILE A 149 6.36 -9.27 -10.81
N LEU A 150 5.54 -9.70 -9.87
CA LEU A 150 5.82 -9.68 -8.43
C LEU A 150 6.59 -10.92 -7.97
N ASP A 151 6.18 -12.09 -8.45
CA ASP A 151 6.81 -13.36 -8.08
C ASP A 151 6.50 -14.47 -9.10
N GLN A 152 7.36 -15.48 -9.15
CA GLN A 152 7.22 -16.63 -10.06
C GLN A 152 7.69 -17.92 -9.39
N ILE A 153 7.03 -19.02 -9.73
CA ILE A 153 7.56 -20.37 -9.46
C ILE A 153 7.75 -21.07 -10.79
N ALA A 154 8.97 -21.54 -11.04
CA ALA A 154 9.31 -22.40 -12.16
C ALA A 154 9.60 -23.83 -11.67
N PHE A 155 9.21 -24.82 -12.47
CA PHE A 155 9.57 -26.22 -12.24
C PHE A 155 9.85 -26.94 -13.57
N ARG A 156 10.72 -27.95 -13.52
CA ARG A 156 11.00 -28.80 -14.67
C ARG A 156 9.82 -29.75 -14.89
N ILE A 157 9.32 -29.83 -16.13
CA ILE A 157 8.24 -30.75 -16.50
C ILE A 157 8.82 -32.18 -16.53
N PRO A 158 8.25 -33.14 -15.78
CA PRO A 158 8.58 -34.56 -15.91
C PRO A 158 8.31 -35.06 -17.33
N GLU A 159 9.16 -35.96 -17.82
CA GLU A 159 8.95 -36.58 -19.13
C GLU A 159 7.63 -37.34 -19.17
N GLY A 160 6.87 -37.17 -20.26
CA GLY A 160 5.59 -37.85 -20.47
C GLY A 160 4.43 -37.31 -19.63
N LEU A 161 4.58 -36.19 -18.91
CA LEU A 161 3.48 -35.57 -18.18
C LEU A 161 2.38 -35.12 -19.14
N SER A 162 1.13 -35.50 -18.87
CA SER A 162 -0.02 -35.09 -19.68
C SER A 162 -0.35 -33.60 -19.50
N SER A 163 -1.11 -33.02 -20.43
CA SER A 163 -1.58 -31.62 -20.33
C SER A 163 -2.44 -31.38 -19.08
N ASP A 164 -3.27 -32.36 -18.70
CA ASP A 164 -4.13 -32.27 -17.52
C ASP A 164 -3.31 -32.33 -16.22
N ASP A 165 -2.34 -33.25 -16.15
CA ASP A 165 -1.44 -33.35 -15.00
C ASP A 165 -0.52 -32.13 -14.88
N LEU A 166 -0.09 -31.55 -16.01
CA LEU A 166 0.64 -30.29 -16.03
C LEU A 166 -0.20 -29.15 -15.44
N SER A 167 -1.48 -29.08 -15.83
CA SER A 167 -2.41 -28.06 -15.33
C SER A 167 -2.64 -28.19 -13.82
N LEU A 168 -2.81 -29.41 -13.31
CA LEU A 168 -2.94 -29.67 -11.87
C LEU A 168 -1.67 -29.28 -11.11
N ARG A 169 -0.49 -29.60 -11.66
CA ARG A 169 0.79 -29.27 -11.04
C ARG A 169 1.06 -27.77 -11.00
N ILE A 170 0.72 -27.04 -12.07
CA ILE A 170 0.78 -25.57 -12.08
C ILE A 170 -0.14 -25.01 -11.00
N LEU A 171 -1.38 -25.52 -10.90
CA LEU A 171 -2.37 -25.08 -9.91
C LEU A 171 -1.88 -25.29 -8.46
N GLU A 172 -1.18 -26.39 -8.16
CA GLU A 172 -0.55 -26.59 -6.85
C GLU A 172 0.48 -25.51 -6.51
N HIS A 173 1.23 -25.03 -7.49
CA HIS A 173 2.18 -23.93 -7.32
C HIS A 173 1.47 -22.59 -7.17
N GLU A 174 0.38 -22.34 -7.91
CA GLU A 174 -0.45 -21.14 -7.75
C GLU A 174 -1.00 -21.01 -6.33
N HIS A 175 -1.52 -22.11 -5.76
CA HIS A 175 -2.06 -22.14 -4.40
C HIS A 175 -1.03 -21.80 -3.32
N ARG A 176 0.27 -21.91 -3.62
CA ARG A 176 1.36 -21.52 -2.71
C ARG A 176 1.81 -20.09 -3.00
N LEU A 177 2.05 -19.78 -4.27
CA LEU A 177 2.60 -18.50 -4.70
C LEU A 177 1.61 -17.37 -4.44
N TYR A 178 0.37 -17.51 -4.91
CA TYR A 178 -0.55 -16.37 -4.95
C TYR A 178 -0.90 -15.81 -3.56
N PRO A 179 -1.26 -16.63 -2.55
CA PRO A 179 -1.54 -16.09 -1.23
C PRO A 179 -0.32 -15.49 -0.52
N GLU A 180 0.88 -16.02 -0.77
CA GLU A 180 2.10 -15.48 -0.15
C GLU A 180 2.55 -14.18 -0.82
N THR A 181 2.54 -14.12 -2.15
CA THR A 181 2.85 -12.87 -2.87
C THR A 181 1.84 -11.77 -2.54
N LEU A 182 0.54 -12.09 -2.43
CA LEU A 182 -0.46 -11.13 -1.98
C LEU A 182 -0.22 -10.65 -0.54
N ALA A 183 0.18 -11.55 0.36
CA ALA A 183 0.55 -11.17 1.72
C ALA A 183 1.75 -10.21 1.74
N ARG A 184 2.82 -10.54 1.01
CA ARG A 184 4.02 -9.68 0.86
C ARG A 184 3.68 -8.32 0.24
N PHE A 185 2.75 -8.29 -0.72
CA PHE A 185 2.23 -7.06 -1.31
C PHE A 185 1.50 -6.20 -0.29
N CYS A 186 0.61 -6.80 0.50
CA CYS A 186 -0.08 -6.12 1.60
C CYS A 186 0.87 -5.69 2.74
N ARG A 187 2.09 -6.25 2.81
CA ARG A 187 3.16 -5.79 3.73
C ARG A 187 4.12 -4.79 3.10
N HIS A 188 3.91 -4.38 1.84
CA HIS A 188 4.79 -3.46 1.10
C HIS A 188 6.22 -3.96 0.85
N GLU A 189 6.42 -5.27 0.78
CA GLU A 189 7.76 -5.83 0.51
C GLU A 189 8.22 -5.66 -0.95
N PHE A 190 7.51 -4.87 -1.76
CA PHE A 190 7.84 -4.59 -3.16
C PHE A 190 8.06 -3.09 -3.37
N SER A 191 9.08 -2.78 -4.17
CA SER A 191 9.38 -1.45 -4.70
C SER A 191 9.32 -1.47 -6.21
N PHE A 192 8.98 -0.34 -6.83
CA PHE A 192 8.84 -0.22 -8.28
C PHE A 192 9.83 0.83 -8.76
N ALA A 193 10.85 0.43 -9.53
CA ALA A 193 11.86 1.34 -10.06
C ALA A 193 12.17 0.93 -11.50
N ASP A 194 12.24 1.89 -12.41
CA ASP A 194 12.55 1.66 -13.84
C ASP A 194 11.64 0.63 -14.52
N GLY A 195 10.35 0.59 -14.15
CA GLY A 195 9.40 -0.40 -14.66
C GLY A 195 9.65 -1.84 -14.17
N ARG A 196 10.49 -2.02 -13.15
CA ARG A 196 10.82 -3.32 -12.55
C ARG A 196 10.43 -3.36 -11.09
N ILE A 197 10.02 -4.54 -10.64
CA ILE A 197 9.79 -4.82 -9.22
C ILE A 197 11.11 -5.23 -8.57
N ARG A 198 11.39 -4.69 -7.39
CA ARG A 198 12.46 -5.17 -6.51
C ARG A 198 11.87 -5.50 -5.14
N VAL A 199 12.32 -6.60 -4.55
CA VAL A 199 11.98 -6.92 -3.17
C VAL A 199 12.61 -5.87 -2.26
N PHE A 200 11.76 -5.15 -1.54
CA PHE A 200 12.18 -4.19 -0.53
C PHE A 200 12.23 -4.90 0.82
N SER A 201 13.39 -4.84 1.47
CA SER A 201 13.54 -5.19 2.88
C SER A 201 14.06 -3.96 3.62
N PRO A 202 13.34 -3.46 4.64
CA PRO A 202 13.83 -2.37 5.45
C PRO A 202 15.11 -2.80 6.21
N PRO A 203 16.04 -1.88 6.48
CA PRO A 203 17.12 -2.12 7.44
C PRO A 203 16.56 -2.63 8.76
N ALA A 204 17.28 -3.53 9.45
CA ALA A 204 16.81 -4.15 10.69
C ALA A 204 16.37 -3.11 11.75
N SER A 205 17.08 -1.99 11.85
CA SER A 205 16.76 -0.87 12.75
C SER A 205 15.44 -0.16 12.46
N LEU A 206 14.93 -0.28 11.23
CA LEU A 206 13.68 0.35 10.77
C LEU A 206 12.57 -0.66 10.50
N ARG A 207 12.81 -1.96 10.75
CA ARG A 207 11.85 -3.03 10.42
C ARG A 207 10.53 -2.85 11.16
N SER A 208 10.56 -2.54 12.45
CA SER A 208 9.33 -2.30 13.24
C SER A 208 8.56 -1.08 12.75
N THR A 209 9.26 0.03 12.46
CA THR A 209 8.67 1.23 11.85
C THR A 209 8.06 0.91 10.49
N PHE A 210 8.71 0.03 9.72
CA PHE A 210 8.23 -0.42 8.43
C PHE A 210 6.95 -1.26 8.53
N GLU A 211 6.95 -2.27 9.38
CA GLU A 211 5.79 -3.11 9.64
C GLU A 211 4.60 -2.27 10.16
N ALA A 212 4.87 -1.29 11.03
CA ALA A 212 3.85 -0.38 11.55
C ALA A 212 3.25 0.53 10.46
N PHE A 213 4.09 1.10 9.58
CA PHE A 213 3.62 1.91 8.45
C PHE A 213 2.87 1.06 7.41
N ALA A 214 3.37 -0.13 7.11
CA ALA A 214 2.74 -1.06 6.19
C ALA A 214 1.35 -1.48 6.69
N ALA A 215 1.25 -1.81 7.98
CA ALA A 215 -0.02 -2.10 8.62
C ALA A 215 -0.97 -0.89 8.55
N SER A 216 -0.50 0.31 8.86
CA SER A 216 -1.38 1.48 8.96
C SER A 216 -1.93 1.96 7.62
N HIS A 217 -1.22 1.68 6.52
CA HIS A 217 -1.67 2.03 5.18
C HIS A 217 -2.86 1.20 4.73
N TRP A 218 -2.76 -0.12 4.80
CA TRP A 218 -3.77 -1.01 4.22
C TRP A 218 -4.81 -1.52 5.20
N ALA A 219 -4.44 -1.66 6.48
CA ALA A 219 -5.32 -2.30 7.44
C ALA A 219 -6.37 -1.35 8.02
N GLY A 220 -6.30 -0.06 7.68
CA GLY A 220 -6.96 1.00 8.43
C GLY A 220 -6.51 1.11 9.89
N MET A 221 -5.58 0.23 10.33
CA MET A 221 -5.21 0.09 11.72
C MET A 221 -4.35 1.28 12.13
N ASP A 222 -4.50 1.69 13.38
CA ASP A 222 -3.47 2.47 14.05
C ASP A 222 -2.13 1.72 13.89
N PRO A 223 -0.97 2.40 13.76
CA PRO A 223 0.36 1.77 13.84
C PRO A 223 0.64 0.99 15.16
N ALA A 224 -0.39 0.55 15.88
CA ALA A 224 -0.39 0.08 17.26
C ALA A 224 0.58 -1.07 17.51
N ASN A 225 1.63 -0.77 18.29
CA ASN A 225 1.91 -1.47 19.54
C ASN A 225 2.87 -0.66 20.46
N ARG A 226 2.60 0.63 20.71
CA ARG A 226 3.40 1.40 21.68
C ARG A 226 2.70 1.43 23.02
N THR A 227 3.10 0.51 23.90
CA THR A 227 2.72 0.49 25.32
C THR A 227 3.61 1.38 26.19
N ASP A 228 4.70 1.92 25.64
CA ASP A 228 5.64 2.74 26.40
C ASP A 228 5.45 4.23 26.11
N SER A 229 4.66 4.90 26.95
CA SER A 229 4.38 6.34 26.89
C SER A 229 5.60 7.22 27.21
N ALA A 230 6.77 6.62 27.50
CA ALA A 230 7.96 7.35 27.90
C ALA A 230 8.83 7.85 26.74
N ARG A 231 8.69 7.28 25.53
CA ARG A 231 9.54 7.62 24.37
C ARG A 231 8.93 8.74 23.54
N SER A 232 9.78 9.65 23.08
CA SER A 232 9.34 10.78 22.27
C SER A 232 9.25 10.37 20.80
N THR A 233 8.12 10.68 20.16
CA THR A 233 7.92 10.32 18.75
C THR A 233 8.27 11.48 17.83
N VAL A 234 8.89 11.17 16.69
CA VAL A 234 9.00 12.08 15.55
C VAL A 234 8.30 11.47 14.35
N ALA A 235 7.54 12.28 13.62
CA ALA A 235 6.98 11.87 12.35
C ALA A 235 8.02 12.06 11.24
N VAL A 236 8.13 11.13 10.31
CA VAL A 236 9.05 11.25 9.17
C VAL A 236 8.32 10.83 7.90
N SER A 237 8.45 11.60 6.82
CA SER A 237 7.96 11.18 5.52
C SER A 237 8.55 9.81 5.15
N ALA A 238 7.71 8.83 4.87
CA ALA A 238 8.13 7.44 4.67
C ALA A 238 9.19 7.32 3.55
N CYS A 239 9.10 8.13 2.49
CA CYS A 239 10.11 8.16 1.44
C CYS A 239 11.51 8.61 1.93
N LEU A 240 11.59 9.49 2.94
CA LEU A 240 12.85 9.88 3.60
C LEU A 240 13.40 8.73 4.46
N CYS A 241 12.53 7.89 5.01
CA CYS A 241 12.91 6.64 5.67
C CYS A 241 13.38 5.53 4.69
N GLY A 242 13.31 5.78 3.39
CA GLY A 242 13.68 4.82 2.33
C GLY A 242 12.54 3.93 1.85
N PHE A 243 11.30 4.20 2.28
CA PHE A 243 10.14 3.45 1.79
C PHE A 243 9.87 3.79 0.32
N PRO A 244 9.66 2.79 -0.53
CA PRO A 244 9.39 2.97 -1.96
C PRO A 244 7.95 3.47 -2.18
N CYS A 245 7.61 4.64 -1.65
CA CYS A 245 6.23 5.13 -1.54
C CYS A 245 5.96 6.39 -2.36
N ARG A 246 6.93 6.84 -3.15
CA ARG A 246 6.76 7.96 -4.08
C ARG A 246 5.85 7.56 -5.25
N TRP A 247 5.42 8.57 -5.99
CA TRP A 247 4.52 8.38 -7.13
C TRP A 247 5.13 7.49 -8.23
N ASP A 248 6.45 7.54 -8.39
CA ASP A 248 7.24 6.72 -9.32
C ASP A 248 7.54 5.31 -8.79
N GLY A 249 7.17 5.00 -7.53
CA GLY A 249 7.51 3.76 -6.87
C GLY A 249 8.88 3.72 -6.20
N GLU A 250 9.62 4.83 -6.26
CA GLU A 250 10.92 4.97 -5.61
C GLU A 250 10.81 5.56 -4.19
N ASN A 251 11.96 5.85 -3.58
CA ASN A 251 12.07 6.58 -2.32
C ASN A 251 12.95 7.84 -2.48
N ARG A 252 13.13 8.59 -1.40
CA ARG A 252 14.09 9.69 -1.32
C ARG A 252 14.81 9.57 0.01
N LYS A 253 15.44 8.41 0.25
CA LYS A 253 16.10 8.14 1.53
C LYS A 253 17.05 9.28 1.88
N GLU A 254 16.94 9.78 3.11
CA GLU A 254 17.87 10.77 3.66
C GLU A 254 18.69 10.09 4.76
N PRO A 255 19.89 9.55 4.43
CA PRO A 255 20.66 8.74 5.37
C PRO A 255 21.03 9.50 6.64
N GLY A 256 21.43 10.77 6.52
CA GLY A 256 21.88 11.57 7.65
C GLY A 256 20.77 11.81 8.68
N LEU A 257 19.51 11.92 8.24
CA LEU A 257 18.37 12.06 9.13
C LEU A 257 18.13 10.79 9.94
N LEU A 258 18.08 9.63 9.28
CA LEU A 258 17.76 8.36 9.94
C LEU A 258 18.88 7.90 10.87
N GLU A 259 20.13 8.08 10.49
CA GLU A 259 21.28 7.77 11.34
C GLU A 259 21.26 8.65 12.60
N ALA A 260 21.00 9.94 12.45
CA ALA A 260 20.91 10.84 13.59
C ALA A 260 19.73 10.50 14.50
N LEU A 261 18.53 10.27 13.95
CA LEU A 261 17.36 9.91 14.76
C LEU A 261 17.54 8.54 15.44
N GLY A 262 18.12 7.56 14.74
CA GLY A 262 18.38 6.21 15.26
C GLY A 262 19.48 6.16 16.32
N ALA A 263 20.40 7.12 16.33
CA ALA A 263 21.42 7.26 17.38
C ALA A 263 20.84 7.76 18.72
N ARG A 264 19.57 8.20 18.76
CA ARG A 264 18.92 8.69 19.98
C ARG A 264 18.16 7.54 20.66
N GLU A 265 18.58 7.19 21.88
CA GLU A 265 17.99 6.07 22.63
C GLU A 265 16.49 6.24 22.94
N ASN A 266 15.99 7.47 23.03
CA ASN A 266 14.61 7.78 23.43
C ASN A 266 13.74 8.41 22.33
N VAL A 267 14.17 8.30 21.07
CA VAL A 267 13.39 8.79 19.93
C VAL A 267 12.87 7.64 19.10
N ASP A 268 11.62 7.79 18.72
CA ASP A 268 10.82 6.77 18.11
C ASP A 268 10.25 7.32 16.79
N ILE A 269 10.43 6.60 15.68
CA ILE A 269 10.04 7.10 14.35
C ILE A 269 8.63 6.62 14.01
N LEU A 270 7.77 7.55 13.61
CA LEU A 270 6.48 7.30 12.96
C LEU A 270 6.62 7.65 11.47
N ALA A 271 6.76 6.65 10.61
CA ALA A 271 6.77 6.87 9.16
C ALA A 271 5.35 7.24 8.67
N ILE A 272 5.23 8.25 7.80
CA ILE A 272 3.95 8.75 7.28
C ILE A 272 4.01 9.08 5.79
N CYS A 273 2.93 8.84 5.07
CA CYS A 273 2.76 9.28 3.68
C CYS A 273 1.26 9.47 3.40
N PRO A 274 0.78 10.73 3.29
CA PRO A 274 -0.64 11.01 3.05
C PRO A 274 -1.18 10.40 1.76
N GLU A 275 -0.43 10.42 0.66
CA GLU A 275 -0.90 9.89 -0.62
C GLU A 275 -1.03 8.38 -0.63
N VAL A 276 -0.08 7.70 0.03
CA VAL A 276 -0.20 6.26 0.25
C VAL A 276 -1.41 6.05 1.13
N LEU A 277 -1.50 6.62 2.33
CA LEU A 277 -2.68 6.46 3.20
C LEU A 277 -4.04 6.83 2.56
N ALA A 278 -4.05 7.72 1.58
CA ALA A 278 -5.23 8.07 0.77
C ALA A 278 -5.66 6.97 -0.22
N GLY A 279 -4.91 5.87 -0.31
CA GLY A 279 -5.20 4.74 -1.19
C GLY A 279 -4.78 4.97 -2.64
N PHE A 280 -3.91 5.95 -2.93
CA PHE A 280 -3.53 6.25 -4.32
C PHE A 280 -2.62 5.20 -4.95
N GLY A 281 -2.12 4.23 -4.17
CA GLY A 281 -1.24 3.17 -4.64
C GLY A 281 0.21 3.60 -4.87
N VAL A 282 1.00 2.62 -5.29
CA VAL A 282 2.42 2.76 -5.61
C VAL A 282 2.75 1.76 -6.74
N PRO A 283 3.23 2.22 -7.91
CA PRO A 283 3.28 3.63 -8.35
C PRO A 283 1.87 4.22 -8.53
N ARG A 284 1.78 5.54 -8.67
CA ARG A 284 0.52 6.27 -8.86
C ARG A 284 0.69 7.49 -9.78
N PRO A 285 -0.40 7.96 -10.43
CA PRO A 285 -0.38 9.21 -11.18
C PRO A 285 0.09 10.38 -10.31
N ARG A 286 0.84 11.34 -10.88
CA ARG A 286 1.28 12.53 -10.14
C ARG A 286 0.07 13.36 -9.75
N ILE A 287 0.15 14.00 -8.58
CA ILE A 287 -0.86 14.96 -8.12
C ILE A 287 -0.23 16.33 -7.91
N GLN A 288 -1.01 17.37 -8.13
CA GLN A 288 -0.61 18.77 -7.99
C GLN A 288 -1.80 19.64 -7.62
N PHE A 289 -1.52 20.86 -7.16
CA PHE A 289 -2.53 21.88 -6.96
C PHE A 289 -2.91 22.56 -8.28
N GLU A 290 -4.14 23.02 -8.37
CA GLU A 290 -4.70 23.72 -9.54
C GLU A 290 -5.06 25.18 -9.25
N ASN A 291 -5.32 25.53 -7.99
CA ASN A 291 -5.88 26.83 -7.59
C ASN A 291 -5.06 27.55 -6.52
N GLU A 292 -3.75 27.26 -6.43
CA GLU A 292 -2.88 27.87 -5.42
C GLU A 292 -1.91 28.89 -6.02
N ASP A 293 -1.66 29.93 -5.23
CA ASP A 293 -0.69 30.99 -5.52
C ASP A 293 0.44 31.00 -4.49
N PRO A 294 1.64 31.49 -4.85
CA PRO A 294 2.76 31.57 -3.91
C PRO A 294 2.39 32.33 -2.62
N GLY A 295 2.78 31.76 -1.48
CA GLY A 295 2.51 32.24 -0.13
C GLY A 295 1.15 31.83 0.42
N THR A 296 0.31 31.14 -0.35
CA THR A 296 -1.05 30.78 0.04
C THR A 296 -1.28 29.27 -0.06
N LEU A 297 -2.17 28.75 0.78
CA LEU A 297 -2.94 27.55 0.40
C LEU A 297 -4.38 27.94 0.71
N SER A 298 -5.25 27.82 -0.27
CA SER A 298 -6.68 28.07 -0.16
C SER A 298 -7.29 27.23 0.98
N ASP A 299 -8.32 27.76 1.63
CA ASP A 299 -9.16 26.97 2.55
C ASP A 299 -9.93 25.86 1.80
N ALA A 300 -10.01 25.97 0.47
CA ALA A 300 -10.57 25.00 -0.45
C ALA A 300 -9.56 24.67 -1.55
N PRO A 301 -8.50 23.89 -1.25
CA PRO A 301 -7.51 23.51 -2.25
C PRO A 301 -8.12 22.55 -3.27
N VAL A 302 -7.75 22.70 -4.53
CA VAL A 302 -8.10 21.78 -5.61
C VAL A 302 -6.82 21.06 -6.01
N ILE A 303 -6.78 19.77 -5.69
CA ILE A 303 -5.65 18.88 -5.95
C ILE A 303 -6.13 17.88 -6.98
N ARG A 304 -5.50 17.88 -8.15
CA ARG A 304 -5.82 16.95 -9.23
C ARG A 304 -4.65 16.02 -9.50
N ASN A 305 -4.97 14.82 -9.97
CA ASN A 305 -3.98 13.97 -10.60
C ASN A 305 -3.70 14.40 -12.05
N GLU A 306 -2.68 13.83 -12.68
CA GLU A 306 -2.30 14.12 -14.07
C GLU A 306 -3.38 13.73 -15.11
N HIS A 307 -4.40 12.98 -14.70
CA HIS A 307 -5.58 12.66 -15.51
C HIS A 307 -6.72 13.67 -15.32
N GLY A 308 -6.53 14.68 -14.46
CA GLY A 308 -7.51 15.72 -14.16
C GLY A 308 -8.56 15.31 -13.12
N GLU A 309 -8.41 14.17 -12.45
CA GLU A 309 -9.33 13.72 -11.41
C GLU A 309 -9.09 14.50 -10.11
N ASP A 310 -10.16 14.96 -9.46
CA ASP A 310 -10.08 15.64 -8.18
C ASP A 310 -9.88 14.63 -7.05
N VAL A 311 -8.74 14.74 -6.36
CA VAL A 311 -8.36 13.84 -5.28
C VAL A 311 -8.31 14.55 -3.92
N THR A 312 -8.74 15.82 -3.84
CA THR A 312 -8.63 16.67 -2.64
C THR A 312 -9.22 15.98 -1.42
N ALA A 313 -10.51 15.60 -1.49
CA ALA A 313 -11.22 15.10 -0.31
C ALA A 313 -10.57 13.83 0.26
N THR A 314 -10.09 12.95 -0.61
CA THR A 314 -9.44 11.69 -0.21
C THR A 314 -8.08 11.96 0.44
N LEU A 315 -7.29 12.87 -0.12
CA LEU A 315 -6.01 13.27 0.47
C LEU A 315 -6.20 13.95 1.83
N LEU A 316 -7.16 14.86 1.95
CA LEU A 316 -7.43 15.57 3.22
C LEU A 316 -7.92 14.64 4.33
N ARG A 317 -8.70 13.59 4.01
CA ARG A 317 -9.05 12.54 5.00
C ARG A 317 -7.81 11.81 5.51
N ALA A 318 -6.87 11.48 4.62
CA ALA A 318 -5.62 10.85 5.02
C ALA A 318 -4.75 11.78 5.88
N VAL A 319 -4.69 13.07 5.56
CA VAL A 319 -4.01 14.09 6.38
C VAL A 319 -4.62 14.15 7.79
N GLY A 320 -5.96 14.16 7.90
CA GLY A 320 -6.66 14.13 9.19
C GLY A 320 -6.29 12.92 10.03
N ARG A 321 -6.27 11.72 9.42
CA ARG A 321 -5.85 10.48 10.11
C ARG A 321 -4.40 10.56 10.62
N ILE A 322 -3.49 11.15 9.85
CA ILE A 322 -2.10 11.33 10.27
C ILE A 322 -2.00 12.33 11.42
N SER A 323 -2.76 13.42 11.39
CA SER A 323 -2.86 14.38 12.51
C SER A 323 -3.34 13.69 13.79
N ASP A 324 -4.39 12.85 13.69
CA ASP A 324 -4.88 12.06 14.83
C ASP A 324 -3.83 11.07 15.36
N TRP A 325 -3.03 10.45 14.49
CA TRP A 325 -1.89 9.62 14.90
C TRP A 325 -0.85 10.45 15.62
N CYS A 326 -0.48 11.59 15.07
CA CYS A 326 0.53 12.47 15.67
C CYS A 326 0.14 12.93 17.08
N GLY A 327 -1.13 13.29 17.29
CA GLY A 327 -1.66 13.63 18.61
C GLY A 327 -1.60 12.44 19.59
N ARG A 328 -2.04 11.26 19.16
CA ARG A 328 -2.06 10.05 20.01
C ARG A 328 -0.66 9.54 20.36
N PHE A 329 0.30 9.66 19.45
CA PHE A 329 1.68 9.22 19.65
C PHE A 329 2.59 10.31 20.21
N ASN A 330 2.02 11.45 20.63
CA ASN A 330 2.75 12.59 21.19
C ASN A 330 3.94 13.01 20.32
N VAL A 331 3.69 13.19 19.02
CA VAL A 331 4.71 13.57 18.04
C VAL A 331 5.23 14.97 18.36
N GLN A 332 6.54 15.09 18.56
CA GLN A 332 7.20 16.35 18.94
C GLN A 332 7.59 17.21 17.74
N ALA A 333 7.96 16.57 16.63
CA ALA A 333 8.32 17.22 15.38
C ALA A 333 8.04 16.29 14.20
N ALA A 334 7.97 16.88 13.00
CA ALA A 334 7.85 16.15 11.76
C ALA A 334 8.95 16.53 10.76
N PHE A 335 9.61 15.54 10.18
CA PHE A 335 10.55 15.70 9.07
C PHE A 335 9.87 15.27 7.76
N LEU A 336 9.53 16.25 6.94
CA LEU A 336 8.64 16.10 5.81
C LEU A 336 9.38 16.28 4.49
N LYS A 337 8.96 15.52 3.48
CA LYS A 337 9.53 15.61 2.16
C LYS A 337 9.14 16.92 1.46
N GLU A 338 10.12 17.74 1.08
CA GLU A 338 9.96 18.93 0.27
C GLU A 338 9.58 18.59 -1.18
N ASN A 339 8.92 19.54 -1.85
CA ASN A 339 8.38 19.39 -3.20
C ASN A 339 7.33 18.26 -3.32
N SER A 340 6.78 17.82 -2.19
CA SER A 340 5.65 16.90 -2.13
C SER A 340 4.33 17.68 -2.11
N PRO A 341 3.31 17.30 -2.89
CA PRO A 341 2.00 17.95 -2.83
C PRO A 341 1.38 17.87 -1.44
N SER A 342 1.59 16.78 -0.69
CA SER A 342 1.03 16.66 0.66
C SER A 342 1.99 17.15 1.75
N CYS A 343 3.29 16.84 1.64
CA CYS A 343 4.28 17.01 2.71
C CYS A 343 5.13 18.29 2.58
N GLY A 344 5.09 18.99 1.45
CA GLY A 344 5.96 20.15 1.22
C GLY A 344 5.86 21.18 2.35
N THR A 345 6.98 21.52 2.98
CA THR A 345 7.00 22.47 4.11
C THR A 345 7.15 23.91 3.64
N GLN A 346 7.68 24.09 2.43
CA GLN A 346 7.92 25.39 1.83
C GLN A 346 7.50 25.43 0.36
N ARG A 347 7.56 24.28 -0.34
CA ARG A 347 7.31 24.22 -1.79
C ARG A 347 6.43 23.03 -2.16
N ILE A 348 5.44 23.30 -3.01
CA ILE A 348 4.50 22.31 -3.55
C ILE A 348 4.41 22.38 -5.08
N PRO A 349 4.07 21.29 -5.78
CA PRO A 349 3.72 21.34 -7.20
C PRO A 349 2.35 22.01 -7.40
N CYS A 350 2.28 23.00 -8.28
CA CYS A 350 1.03 23.64 -8.69
C CYS A 350 1.10 23.93 -10.20
N ARG A 351 0.12 23.46 -10.98
CA ARG A 351 -0.01 23.71 -12.43
C ARG A 351 1.30 23.48 -13.24
N GLY A 352 2.03 22.41 -12.93
CA GLY A 352 3.29 22.04 -13.60
C GLY A 352 4.54 22.74 -13.06
N GLU A 353 4.41 23.69 -12.14
CA GLU A 353 5.51 24.45 -11.54
C GLU A 353 5.69 24.13 -10.05
N ARG A 354 6.74 24.69 -9.45
CA ARG A 354 6.92 24.71 -7.99
C ARG A 354 6.63 26.10 -7.47
N ILE A 355 5.70 26.20 -6.53
CA ILE A 355 5.34 27.45 -5.87
C ILE A 355 5.71 27.39 -4.39
N ASP A 356 5.98 28.55 -3.80
CA ASP A 356 6.27 28.69 -2.37
C ASP A 356 4.98 28.57 -1.58
N ALA A 357 4.60 27.36 -1.17
CA ALA A 357 3.43 27.10 -0.37
C ALA A 357 3.59 25.77 0.38
N GLN A 358 2.78 25.59 1.43
CA GLN A 358 2.78 24.39 2.26
C GLN A 358 1.76 23.38 1.76
N GLY A 359 2.13 22.10 1.76
CA GLY A 359 1.18 21.01 1.60
C GLY A 359 0.23 20.88 2.80
N PRO A 360 -0.95 20.25 2.61
CA PRO A 360 -1.98 20.15 3.65
C PRO A 360 -1.50 19.43 4.91
N LEU A 361 -0.59 18.45 4.80
CA LEU A 361 -0.05 17.79 5.99
C LEU A 361 0.84 18.74 6.79
N ALA A 362 1.80 19.39 6.13
CA ALA A 362 2.73 20.30 6.80
C ALA A 362 1.97 21.39 7.57
N ARG A 363 1.01 22.02 6.87
CA ARG A 363 0.12 23.02 7.48
C ARG A 363 -0.68 22.47 8.66
N ARG A 364 -1.29 21.29 8.50
CA ARG A 364 -2.11 20.72 9.56
C ARG A 364 -1.27 20.45 10.81
N LEU A 365 -0.08 19.89 10.65
CA LEU A 365 0.83 19.64 11.76
C LEU A 365 1.29 20.95 12.43
N ASP A 366 1.63 21.98 11.66
CA ASP A 366 1.96 23.30 12.22
C ASP A 366 0.78 23.89 13.01
N ALA A 367 -0.45 23.75 12.50
CA ALA A 367 -1.68 24.18 13.19
C ALA A 367 -1.96 23.38 14.47
N ASP A 368 -1.58 22.10 14.50
CA ASP A 368 -1.63 21.23 15.69
C ASP A 368 -0.45 21.50 16.66
N GLY A 369 0.41 22.47 16.37
CA GLY A 369 1.57 22.84 17.19
C GLY A 369 2.79 21.93 17.03
N ILE A 370 2.79 21.04 16.04
CA ILE A 370 3.89 20.13 15.73
C ILE A 370 4.81 20.82 14.73
N ARG A 371 6.05 21.09 15.14
CA ARG A 371 7.01 21.79 14.29
C ARG A 371 7.44 20.93 13.11
N THR A 372 7.34 21.47 11.91
CA THR A 372 7.77 20.80 10.68
C THR A 372 9.17 21.24 10.22
N PHE A 373 9.92 20.29 9.68
CA PHE A 373 11.24 20.47 9.06
C PHE A 373 11.26 19.70 7.74
N SER A 374 12.11 20.09 6.79
CA SER A 374 12.32 19.36 5.54
C SER A 374 13.69 18.74 5.42
N GLU A 375 13.92 17.95 4.37
CA GLU A 375 15.26 17.44 4.05
C GLU A 375 16.28 18.57 3.79
N ASP A 376 15.84 19.81 3.52
CA ASP A 376 16.74 20.95 3.29
C ASP A 376 17.25 21.57 4.61
N ASN A 377 16.51 21.40 5.73
CA ASN A 377 16.85 22.00 7.01
C ASN A 377 16.82 21.02 8.21
N PHE A 378 16.84 19.71 7.94
CA PHE A 378 16.69 18.69 8.98
C PHE A 378 17.71 18.81 10.11
N LYS A 379 18.95 19.27 9.84
CA LYS A 379 19.97 19.49 10.88
C LYS A 379 19.51 20.48 11.96
N GLN A 380 18.87 21.58 11.55
CA GLN A 380 18.28 22.55 12.48
C GLN A 380 17.13 21.91 13.28
N GLY A 381 16.38 21.01 12.65
CA GLY A 381 15.34 20.24 13.34
C GLY A 381 15.89 19.26 14.37
N LEU A 382 17.02 18.63 14.08
CA LEU A 382 17.73 17.76 15.02
C LEU A 382 18.26 18.56 16.22
N GLU A 383 18.88 19.72 15.98
CA GLU A 383 19.33 20.63 17.03
C GLU A 383 18.15 21.09 17.90
N TRP A 384 17.03 21.47 17.26
CA TRP A 384 15.81 21.85 17.97
C TRP A 384 15.27 20.70 18.84
N LEU A 385 15.22 19.48 18.30
CA LEU A 385 14.80 18.30 19.06
C LEU A 385 15.68 18.07 20.27
N ASP A 386 17.00 18.19 20.12
CA ASP A 386 17.93 18.03 21.23
C ASP A 386 17.62 19.05 22.33
N THR A 387 17.40 20.33 21.99
CA THR A 387 17.01 21.34 23.01
C THR A 387 15.70 21.00 23.74
N LYS A 388 14.73 20.41 23.03
CA LYS A 388 13.46 19.98 23.63
C LYS A 388 13.63 18.77 24.55
N PHE A 389 14.45 17.80 24.15
CA PHE A 389 14.73 16.62 24.97
C PHE A 389 15.58 16.94 26.21
N TYR A 390 16.55 17.85 26.10
CA TYR A 390 17.29 18.36 27.26
C TYR A 390 16.37 19.11 28.25
N ALA A 391 15.42 19.92 27.78
CA ALA A 391 14.46 20.59 28.66
C ALA A 391 13.51 19.61 29.38
N LEU A 392 13.15 18.51 28.73
CA LEU A 392 12.31 17.45 29.32
C LEU A 392 13.06 16.63 30.38
N SER A 393 14.37 16.41 30.24
CA SER A 393 15.16 15.68 31.25
C SER A 393 15.40 16.52 32.51
N GLU A 394 15.55 17.84 32.40
CA GLU A 394 15.68 18.74 33.56
C GLU A 394 14.35 18.90 34.33
N SER A 395 13.20 18.81 33.65
CA SER A 395 11.88 18.89 34.29
C SER A 395 11.50 17.65 35.11
N ARG A 396 12.16 16.51 34.86
CA ARG A 396 12.11 15.32 35.71
C ARG A 396 13.20 15.43 36.78
N GLY A 397 13.02 16.37 37.71
CA GLY A 397 13.90 16.51 38.86
C GLY A 397 14.00 15.20 39.67
N PRO A 398 15.09 14.98 40.42
CA PRO A 398 15.24 13.77 41.23
C PRO A 398 14.04 13.64 42.15
N ASP A 399 13.39 12.48 42.11
CA ASP A 399 12.35 12.10 43.06
C ASP A 399 12.97 12.17 44.46
N THR A 400 12.75 13.29 45.14
CA THR A 400 13.22 13.53 46.50
C THR A 400 12.29 12.77 47.43
N GLY A 401 12.50 11.44 47.46
CA GLY A 401 11.92 10.54 48.44
C GLY A 401 12.26 11.03 49.85
N THR A 402 11.37 11.86 50.39
CA THR A 402 11.42 12.38 51.75
C THR A 402 10.47 11.55 52.60
N GLY A 403 11.06 10.55 53.28
CA GLY A 403 10.89 10.30 54.70
C GLY A 403 9.51 9.89 55.27
N ALA A 404 9.43 8.64 55.73
CA ALA A 404 8.88 8.23 57.03
C ALA A 404 9.25 6.75 57.24
N GLY A 405 9.78 6.23 58.34
CA GLY A 405 10.20 6.74 59.63
C GLY A 405 10.66 5.50 60.41
N LYS A 406 11.83 5.54 61.05
CA LYS A 406 12.24 4.53 62.04
C LYS A 406 11.63 4.92 63.39
N SER A 407 10.80 4.04 63.95
CA SER A 407 10.64 3.82 65.39
C SER A 407 9.97 2.48 65.59
#